data_AF-A0A950PPW3-F1
#
_entry.id   AF-A0A950PPW3-F1
#
_cell.length_a   1.000
_cell.length_b   1.000
_cell.length_c   1.000
_cell.angle_alpha   90.00
_cell.angle_beta   90.00
_cell.angle_gamma   90.00
#
_symmetry.space_group_name_H-M   'P 1'
#
loop_
_entity.id
_entity.type
_entity.pdbx_description
1 polymer ?
#
loop_
_entity_poly.entity_id
_entity_poly.type
_entity_poly.pdbx_seq_one_letter_code
_entity_poly.pdbx_strand_id
1 'polypeptide(L)'
;MDALDRLHARIAGFPGYDADADRRRSDELVRSYLGEALAELAARNAALAAPLREQIDALLLRVGFASQRLFPSHADGIAMHSAETTVADADGGIVELADRASGLSPDGVAEYLQVVNDALDRRDAVMRAAAVRA
;
A
#
# COMPACT_ATOMS: atom_id res chain seq x y z
N MET A 1 9.49 9.96 -14.96
CA MET A 1 8.40 10.20 -13.98
C MET A 1 8.89 9.65 -12.67
N ASP A 2 9.10 10.51 -11.68
CA ASP A 2 9.50 10.06 -10.34
C ASP A 2 8.34 9.32 -9.66
N ALA A 3 8.58 8.68 -8.51
CA ALA A 3 7.57 7.86 -7.84
C ALA A 3 6.37 8.66 -7.35
N LEU A 4 6.61 9.90 -6.89
CA LEU A 4 5.57 10.76 -6.35
C LEU A 4 4.63 11.26 -7.46
N ASP A 5 5.17 11.61 -8.64
CA ASP A 5 4.40 11.91 -9.84
C ASP A 5 3.48 10.75 -10.22
N ARG A 6 3.96 9.49 -10.12
CA ARG A 6 3.12 8.31 -10.42
C ARG A 6 1.95 8.18 -9.44
N LEU A 7 2.19 8.48 -8.18
CA LEU A 7 1.15 8.43 -7.13
C LEU A 7 0.11 9.53 -7.35
N HIS A 8 0.53 10.77 -7.62
CA HIS A 8 -0.39 11.86 -7.97
C HIS A 8 -1.24 11.57 -9.20
N ALA A 9 -0.68 10.88 -10.21
CA ALA A 9 -1.39 10.53 -11.43
C ALA A 9 -2.46 9.45 -11.24
N ARG A 10 -2.29 8.55 -10.26
CA ARG A 10 -3.18 7.40 -10.04
C ARG A 10 -4.16 7.59 -8.90
N ILE A 11 -3.74 8.26 -7.83
CA ILE A 11 -4.56 8.48 -6.64
C ILE A 11 -4.99 9.95 -6.64
N ALA A 12 -6.27 10.19 -6.93
CA ALA A 12 -6.84 11.53 -6.91
C ALA A 12 -6.72 12.15 -5.51
N GLY A 13 -6.15 13.36 -5.44
CA GLY A 13 -5.97 14.08 -4.18
C GLY A 13 -4.89 13.49 -3.26
N PHE A 14 -3.94 12.72 -3.81
CA PHE A 14 -2.78 12.24 -3.06
C PHE A 14 -1.98 13.43 -2.49
N PRO A 15 -1.80 13.54 -1.16
CA PRO A 15 -1.24 14.75 -0.54
C PRO A 15 0.29 14.72 -0.42
N GLY A 16 0.94 13.57 -0.62
CA GLY A 16 2.39 13.44 -0.51
C GLY A 16 2.87 13.21 0.93
N TYR A 17 4.11 13.57 1.21
CA TYR A 17 4.80 13.17 2.45
C TYR A 17 5.41 14.34 3.24
N ASP A 18 5.12 15.57 2.84
CA ASP A 18 5.78 16.78 3.35
C ASP A 18 5.42 17.07 4.82
N ALA A 19 4.25 16.64 5.28
CA ALA A 19 3.78 16.81 6.66
C ALA A 19 3.19 15.53 7.24
N ASP A 20 3.18 15.38 8.57
CA ASP A 20 2.62 14.21 9.27
C ASP A 20 1.18 13.86 8.87
N ALA A 21 0.34 14.90 8.75
CA ALA A 21 -1.04 14.75 8.34
C ALA A 21 -1.12 14.20 6.91
N ASP A 22 -0.28 14.71 6.01
CA ASP A 22 -0.21 14.26 4.62
C ASP A 22 0.34 12.84 4.53
N ARG A 23 1.38 12.50 5.30
CA ARG A 23 1.93 11.13 5.39
C ARG A 23 0.86 10.11 5.81
N ARG A 24 0.08 10.44 6.85
CA ARG A 24 -1.03 9.58 7.31
C ARG A 24 -2.12 9.45 6.25
N ARG A 25 -2.46 10.55 5.59
CA ARG A 25 -3.50 10.56 4.56
C ARG A 25 -3.05 9.81 3.29
N SER A 26 -1.81 9.98 2.87
CA SER A 26 -1.17 9.22 1.79
C SER A 26 -1.18 7.72 2.08
N ASP A 27 -0.83 7.32 3.31
CA ASP A 27 -0.93 5.92 3.74
C ASP A 27 -2.34 5.35 3.64
N GLU A 28 -3.34 6.11 4.12
CA GLU A 28 -4.73 5.72 4.02
C GLU A 28 -5.18 5.55 2.56
N LEU A 29 -4.81 6.47 1.68
CA LEU A 29 -5.18 6.43 0.28
C LEU A 29 -4.53 5.24 -0.46
N VAL A 30 -3.25 4.97 -0.22
CA VAL A 30 -2.55 3.82 -0.84
C VAL A 30 -3.17 2.50 -0.38
N ARG A 31 -3.46 2.37 0.92
CA ARG A 31 -4.14 1.19 1.47
C ARG A 31 -5.55 1.02 0.90
N SER A 32 -6.30 2.11 0.78
CA SER A 32 -7.65 2.10 0.22
C SER A 32 -7.63 1.69 -1.26
N TYR A 33 -6.69 2.23 -2.04
CA TYR A 33 -6.52 1.91 -3.46
C TYR A 33 -6.25 0.41 -3.68
N LEU A 34 -5.35 -0.19 -2.88
CA LEU A 34 -5.13 -1.64 -2.92
C LEU A 34 -6.34 -2.42 -2.41
N GLY A 35 -7.00 -1.96 -1.33
CA GLY A 35 -8.17 -2.62 -0.76
C GLY A 35 -9.34 -2.72 -1.75
N GLU A 36 -9.61 -1.66 -2.51
CA GLU A 36 -10.60 -1.66 -3.58
C GLU A 36 -10.25 -2.69 -4.66
N ALA A 37 -9.01 -2.70 -5.13
CA ALA A 37 -8.54 -3.67 -6.13
C ALA A 37 -8.66 -5.13 -5.66
N LEU A 38 -8.34 -5.41 -4.38
CA LEU A 38 -8.50 -6.74 -3.77
C LEU A 38 -9.96 -7.14 -3.63
N ALA A 39 -10.83 -6.20 -3.24
CA ALA A 39 -12.27 -6.45 -3.11
C ALA A 39 -12.90 -6.76 -4.48
N GLU A 40 -12.52 -6.03 -5.52
CA GLU A 40 -12.91 -6.32 -6.90
C GLU A 40 -12.40 -7.69 -7.37
N LEU A 41 -11.13 -8.02 -7.07
CA LEU A 41 -10.55 -9.31 -7.41
C LEU A 41 -11.35 -10.46 -6.76
N ALA A 42 -11.72 -10.32 -5.49
CA ALA A 42 -12.55 -11.29 -4.77
C ALA A 42 -13.97 -11.41 -5.35
N ALA A 43 -14.56 -10.29 -5.79
CA ALA A 43 -15.89 -10.26 -6.39
C ALA A 43 -15.92 -10.94 -7.77
N ARG A 44 -14.92 -10.67 -8.62
CA ARG A 44 -14.80 -11.29 -9.95
C ARG A 44 -14.51 -12.79 -9.87
N ASN A 45 -13.81 -13.23 -8.82
CA ASN A 45 -13.39 -14.61 -8.65
C ASN A 45 -14.10 -15.29 -7.48
N ALA A 46 -15.45 -15.20 -7.45
CA ALA A 46 -16.26 -15.75 -6.37
C ALA A 46 -16.10 -17.28 -6.17
N ALA A 47 -15.65 -18.00 -7.19
CA ALA A 47 -15.43 -19.45 -7.16
C ALA A 47 -13.99 -19.86 -6.81
N LEU A 48 -13.14 -18.95 -6.30
CA LEU A 48 -11.81 -19.31 -5.81
C LEU A 48 -11.89 -20.37 -4.71
N ALA A 49 -10.86 -21.22 -4.68
CA ALA A 49 -10.69 -22.17 -3.59
C ALA A 49 -10.62 -21.43 -2.24
N ALA A 50 -11.22 -22.00 -1.20
CA ALA A 50 -11.32 -21.38 0.12
C ALA A 50 -10.00 -20.81 0.67
N PRO A 51 -8.83 -21.49 0.54
CA PRO A 51 -7.57 -20.93 1.02
C PRO A 51 -7.17 -19.61 0.37
N LEU A 52 -7.45 -19.42 -0.92
CA LEU A 52 -7.16 -18.16 -1.63
C LEU A 52 -8.13 -17.06 -1.21
N ARG A 53 -9.39 -17.42 -0.92
CA ARG A 53 -10.37 -16.47 -0.40
C ARG A 53 -9.97 -15.95 0.98
N GLU A 54 -9.56 -16.85 1.87
CA GLU A 54 -9.05 -16.51 3.20
C GLU A 54 -7.82 -15.58 3.13
N GLN A 55 -6.91 -15.82 2.18
CA GLN A 55 -5.76 -14.94 1.96
C GLN A 55 -6.17 -13.54 1.50
N ILE A 56 -7.15 -13.42 0.59
CA ILE A 56 -7.68 -12.11 0.18
C ILE A 56 -8.33 -11.40 1.37
N ASP A 57 -9.14 -12.11 2.16
CA ASP A 57 -9.81 -11.54 3.33
C ASP A 57 -8.79 -11.06 4.38
N ALA A 58 -7.70 -11.81 4.59
CA ALA A 58 -6.60 -11.41 5.47
C ALA A 58 -5.87 -10.16 4.97
N LEU A 59 -5.63 -10.05 3.66
CA LEU A 59 -5.03 -8.86 3.06
C LEU A 59 -5.97 -7.64 3.12
N LEU A 60 -7.26 -7.83 2.88
CA LEU A 60 -8.30 -6.80 3.04
C LEU A 60 -8.34 -6.28 4.48
N LEU A 61 -8.29 -7.18 5.46
CA LEU A 61 -8.19 -6.81 6.87
C LEU A 61 -6.91 -6.01 7.14
N ARG A 62 -5.77 -6.48 6.61
CA ARG A 62 -4.46 -5.82 6.78
C ARG A 62 -4.46 -4.39 6.23
N VAL A 63 -4.99 -4.16 5.02
CA VAL A 63 -5.03 -2.82 4.42
C VAL A 63 -6.11 -1.93 5.05
N GLY A 64 -7.18 -2.52 5.60
CA GLY A 64 -8.25 -1.78 6.28
C GLY A 64 -7.80 -1.03 7.54
N PHE A 65 -6.71 -1.47 8.21
CA PHE A 65 -6.25 -0.87 9.46
C PHE A 65 -4.89 -0.18 9.33
N ALA A 66 -4.80 1.04 9.85
CA ALA A 66 -3.53 1.74 9.97
C ALA A 66 -2.68 1.14 11.10
N SER A 67 -1.40 0.91 10.85
CA SER A 67 -0.47 0.52 11.91
C SER A 67 -0.03 1.77 12.68
N GLN A 68 -0.53 1.92 13.92
CA GLN A 68 -0.17 3.04 14.80
C GLN A 68 1.33 3.13 15.10
N ARG A 69 2.07 2.03 14.96
CA ARG A 69 3.53 1.98 15.13
C ARG A 69 4.30 2.73 14.05
N LEU A 70 3.66 3.03 12.91
CA LEU A 70 4.29 3.74 11.79
C LEU A 70 4.19 5.27 11.93
N PHE A 71 3.36 5.77 12.84
CA PHE A 71 3.11 7.20 13.03
C PHE A 71 3.18 7.58 14.52
N PRO A 72 4.37 7.50 15.16
CA PRO A 72 4.51 7.91 16.55
C PRO A 72 4.04 9.37 16.71
N SER A 73 3.24 9.64 17.74
CA SER A 73 2.53 10.91 17.93
C SER A 73 3.42 12.12 18.26
N HIS A 74 4.74 11.95 18.32
CA HIS A 74 5.69 12.99 18.72
C HIS A 74 7.04 12.74 18.06
N ALA A 75 7.45 13.57 17.10
CA ALA A 75 8.84 14.03 16.97
C ALA A 75 8.91 15.14 15.92
N ASP A 76 9.74 16.12 16.23
CA ASP A 76 9.92 17.38 15.53
C ASP A 76 10.19 17.22 14.04
N GLY A 77 9.62 18.14 13.26
CA GLY A 77 9.83 18.20 11.83
C GLY A 77 11.31 18.36 11.53
N ILE A 78 11.94 17.29 11.07
CA ILE A 78 12.92 17.22 9.97
C ILE A 78 13.00 15.73 9.61
N ALA A 79 12.49 15.34 8.45
CA ALA A 79 12.79 14.03 7.88
C ALA A 79 13.02 14.14 6.36
N MET A 80 14.30 14.41 6.04
CA MET A 80 15.04 14.04 4.84
C MET A 80 14.22 13.56 3.62
N HIS A 81 14.27 14.34 2.55
CA HIS A 81 13.80 14.05 1.19
C HIS A 81 14.09 12.62 0.66
N SER A 82 15.18 11.99 1.12
CA SER A 82 15.52 10.61 0.76
C SER A 82 14.59 9.55 1.36
N ALA A 83 14.04 9.80 2.55
CA ALA A 83 13.08 8.90 3.19
C ALA A 83 11.72 8.95 2.48
N GLU A 84 11.29 10.15 2.10
CA GLU A 84 10.07 10.39 1.30
C GLU A 84 10.13 9.65 -0.04
N THR A 85 11.26 9.76 -0.75
CA THR A 85 11.45 9.06 -2.04
C THR A 85 11.32 7.54 -1.88
N THR A 86 11.92 6.97 -0.83
CA THR A 86 11.88 5.52 -0.59
C THR A 86 10.47 5.03 -0.22
N VAL A 87 9.72 5.83 0.55
CA VAL A 87 8.32 5.56 0.87
C VAL A 87 7.47 5.66 -0.40
N ALA A 88 7.66 6.70 -1.22
CA ALA A 88 6.96 6.88 -2.49
C ALA A 88 7.21 5.72 -3.46
N ASP A 89 8.44 5.19 -3.52
CA ASP A 89 8.75 4.00 -4.33
C ASP A 89 8.02 2.74 -3.83
N ALA A 90 7.97 2.53 -2.51
CA ALA A 90 7.23 1.40 -1.92
C ALA A 90 5.73 1.52 -2.18
N ASP A 91 5.16 2.71 -2.01
CA ASP A 91 3.75 3.00 -2.27
C ASP A 91 3.43 2.87 -3.76
N GLY A 92 4.31 3.34 -4.64
CA GLY A 92 4.19 3.16 -6.08
C GLY A 92 4.13 1.69 -6.49
N GLY A 93 4.94 0.83 -5.86
CA GLY A 93 4.90 -0.61 -6.07
C GLY A 93 3.56 -1.25 -5.65
N ILE A 94 2.97 -0.79 -4.54
CA ILE A 94 1.64 -1.24 -4.10
C ILE A 94 0.56 -0.83 -5.10
N VAL A 95 0.59 0.41 -5.55
CA VAL A 95 -0.39 0.93 -6.52
C VAL A 95 -0.28 0.19 -7.87
N GLU A 96 0.94 -0.13 -8.32
CA GLU A 96 1.14 -0.95 -9.52
C GLU A 96 0.58 -2.37 -9.38
N LEU A 97 0.67 -2.97 -8.18
CA LEU A 97 0.04 -4.26 -7.90
C LEU A 97 -1.48 -4.15 -7.88
N ALA A 98 -2.04 -3.06 -7.35
CA ALA A 98 -3.47 -2.81 -7.38
C ALA A 98 -3.99 -2.69 -8.83
N ASP A 99 -3.32 -1.90 -9.68
CA ASP A 99 -3.68 -1.74 -11.09
C ASP A 99 -3.68 -3.11 -11.83
N ARG A 100 -2.70 -3.96 -11.53
CA ARG A 100 -2.56 -5.31 -12.12
C ARG A 100 -3.70 -6.26 -11.74
N ALA A 101 -4.36 -6.07 -10.61
CA ALA A 101 -5.42 -6.96 -10.14
C ALA A 101 -6.58 -7.09 -11.15
N SER A 102 -6.85 -6.02 -11.90
CA SER A 102 -7.90 -5.94 -12.92
C SER A 102 -7.73 -6.95 -14.06
N GLY A 103 -6.49 -7.26 -14.44
CA GLY A 103 -6.16 -8.15 -15.56
C GLY A 103 -5.76 -9.57 -15.15
N LEU A 104 -5.89 -9.92 -13.87
CA LEU A 104 -5.38 -11.18 -13.35
C LEU A 104 -6.31 -12.36 -13.69
N SER A 105 -5.75 -13.41 -14.28
CA SER A 105 -6.45 -14.69 -14.45
C SER A 105 -6.49 -15.47 -13.12
N PRO A 106 -7.47 -16.40 -12.93
CA PRO A 106 -7.58 -17.18 -11.70
C PRO A 106 -6.30 -17.94 -11.31
N ASP A 107 -5.59 -18.49 -12.30
CA ASP A 107 -4.38 -19.28 -12.08
C ASP A 107 -3.22 -18.46 -11.50
N GLY A 108 -3.21 -17.14 -11.74
CA GLY A 108 -2.20 -16.22 -11.23
C GLY A 108 -2.51 -15.62 -9.86
N VAL A 109 -3.69 -15.91 -9.28
CA VAL A 109 -4.14 -15.30 -8.01
C VAL A 109 -3.20 -15.66 -6.86
N ALA A 110 -2.81 -16.93 -6.72
CA ALA A 110 -1.98 -17.36 -5.60
C ALA A 110 -0.63 -16.63 -5.55
N GLU A 111 0.07 -16.57 -6.68
CA GLU A 111 1.34 -15.85 -6.80
C GLU A 111 1.15 -14.35 -6.56
N TYR A 112 0.10 -13.76 -7.13
CA TYR A 112 -0.21 -12.35 -6.93
C TYR A 112 -0.41 -11.99 -5.46
N LEU A 113 -1.18 -12.78 -4.70
CA LEU A 113 -1.43 -12.51 -3.29
C LEU A 113 -0.15 -12.58 -2.45
N GLN A 114 0.76 -13.51 -2.78
CA GLN A 114 2.07 -13.56 -2.14
C GLN A 114 2.88 -12.30 -2.43
N VAL A 115 2.94 -11.86 -3.69
CA VAL A 115 3.65 -10.65 -4.09
C VAL A 115 3.07 -9.40 -3.40
N VAL A 116 1.74 -9.32 -3.26
CA VAL A 116 1.08 -8.24 -2.50
C VAL A 116 1.50 -8.26 -1.05
N ASN A 117 1.51 -9.44 -0.41
CA ASN A 117 1.92 -9.55 0.99
C ASN A 117 3.37 -9.11 1.20
N ASP A 118 4.28 -9.55 0.33
CA ASP A 118 5.70 -9.19 0.39
C ASP A 118 5.92 -7.68 0.18
N ALA A 119 5.15 -7.08 -0.73
CA ALA A 119 5.19 -5.64 -0.97
C ALA A 119 4.70 -4.85 0.26
N LEU A 120 3.66 -5.32 0.94
CA LEU A 120 3.19 -4.70 2.18
C LEU A 120 4.22 -4.85 3.32
N ASP A 121 4.87 -6.00 3.44
CA ASP A 121 5.94 -6.21 4.43
C ASP A 121 7.13 -5.28 4.18
N ARG A 122 7.53 -5.13 2.92
CA ARG A 122 8.57 -4.20 2.51
C ARG A 122 8.18 -2.76 2.83
N ARG A 123 6.96 -2.36 2.51
CA ARG A 123 6.43 -1.02 2.81
C ARG A 123 6.46 -0.74 4.30
N ASP A 124 5.98 -1.68 5.12
CA ASP A 124 6.01 -1.54 6.58
C ASP A 124 7.44 -1.39 7.11
N ALA A 125 8.41 -2.12 6.55
CA ALA A 125 9.81 -1.98 6.91
C ALA A 125 10.38 -0.60 6.55
N VAL A 126 10.06 -0.09 5.35
CA VAL A 126 10.46 1.25 4.89
C VAL A 126 9.86 2.33 5.79
N MET A 127 8.56 2.26 6.07
CA MET A 127 7.85 3.21 6.94
C MET A 127 8.43 3.22 8.36
N ARG A 128 8.73 2.05 8.93
CA ARG A 128 9.41 1.96 10.23
C ARG A 128 10.82 2.57 10.19
N ALA A 129 11.59 2.30 9.15
CA ALA A 129 12.94 2.85 9.01
C ALA A 129 12.92 4.38 8.86
N ALA A 130 11.92 4.93 8.16
CA ALA A 130 11.69 6.37 8.06
C ALA A 130 11.29 6.97 9.40
N ALA A 131 10.39 6.32 10.16
CA ALA A 131 9.93 6.79 11.46
C ALA A 131 11.00 6.78 12.57
N VAL A 132 12.04 5.93 12.46
CA VAL A 132 13.19 5.92 13.40
C VAL A 132 14.20 7.02 13.09
N ARG A 133 14.20 7.55 11.86
CA ARG A 133 15.14 8.58 11.39
C ARG A 133 14.59 10.00 11.48
N ALA A 134 13.28 10.14 11.71
CA ALA A 134 12.59 11.39 12.01
C ALA A 134 12.71 11.69 13.51
#